data_AF-A0A8S1C521-F1
#
_entry.id   AF-A0A8S1C521-F1
#
_cell.length_a   1.000
_cell.length_b   1.000
_cell.length_c   1.000
_cell.angle_alpha   90.00
_cell.angle_beta   90.00
_cell.angle_gamma   90.00
#
_symmetry.space_group_name_H-M   'P 1'
#
loop_
_entity.id
_entity.type
_entity.pdbx_description
1 polymer ?
#
loop_
_entity_poly.entity_id
_entity_poly.type
_entity_poly.pdbx_seq_one_letter_code
_entity_poly.pdbx_strand_id
1 'polypeptide(L)'
;MRYFKKYNTNSFSTANMSGYLNPNLLKHSKRVCSLYKRAVRNLEAWNINRPTFRYHAVLLRARFDENKNITDLRRAKELWIAGEEELAKCEHYQPLKFPKSPGGVAYAREVVCPDWVLDYWHPLEKAQYPEYFARREQRKKEYLKFYEQHYGKPMQESHH
;
A
#
# COMPACT_ATOMS: atom_id res chain seq x y z
N MET A 1 -1.65 24.44 22.84
CA MET A 1 -0.93 25.20 21.80
C MET A 1 0.50 25.41 22.27
N ARG A 2 1.47 24.63 21.76
CA ARG A 2 2.89 24.85 22.05
C ARG A 2 3.54 25.48 20.82
N TYR A 3 4.01 26.71 20.99
CA TYR A 3 4.88 27.46 20.08
C TYR A 3 6.16 26.70 19.82
N PHE A 4 6.59 26.51 18.56
CA PHE A 4 7.96 26.09 18.28
C PHE A 4 8.58 26.72 17.02
N LYS A 5 9.83 27.15 17.24
CA LYS A 5 10.76 27.92 16.43
C LYS A 5 10.94 27.39 15.00
N LYS A 6 11.10 28.34 14.07
CA LYS A 6 11.61 28.12 12.71
C LYS A 6 13.06 27.60 12.80
N TYR A 7 13.28 26.36 12.38
CA TYR A 7 14.58 25.91 11.92
C TYR A 7 14.44 25.48 10.48
N ASN A 8 15.21 26.14 9.61
CA ASN A 8 15.36 25.82 8.21
C ASN A 8 16.35 24.65 8.12
N THR A 9 15.87 23.48 7.72
CA THR A 9 16.72 22.36 7.32
C THR A 9 16.26 21.90 5.94
N ASN A 10 16.89 22.46 4.91
CA ASN A 10 16.94 21.88 3.57
C ASN A 10 17.68 20.55 3.66
N SER A 11 16.94 19.46 3.80
CA SER A 11 17.40 18.11 3.43
C SER A 11 16.21 17.32 2.90
N PHE A 12 16.00 17.42 1.58
CA PHE A 12 15.10 16.54 0.86
C PHE A 12 15.69 15.11 0.90
N SER A 13 15.39 14.38 1.96
CA SER A 13 15.66 12.95 2.04
C SER A 13 14.62 12.20 1.23
N THR A 14 14.98 11.83 0.00
CA THR A 14 14.19 10.93 -0.85
C THR A 14 14.41 9.48 -0.40
N ALA A 15 13.89 9.12 0.76
CA ALA A 15 13.85 7.72 1.19
C ALA A 15 12.40 7.37 1.51
N ASN A 16 11.63 6.99 0.48
CA ASN A 16 10.34 6.34 0.67
C ASN A 16 10.33 5.01 -0.10
N MET A 17 10.76 3.96 0.60
CA MET A 17 10.67 2.57 0.19
C MET A 17 9.22 2.08 0.36
N SER A 18 8.44 2.12 -0.73
CA SER A 18 7.38 1.14 -1.11
C SER A 18 6.38 1.77 -2.11
N GLY A 19 6.34 1.23 -3.34
CA GLY A 19 5.36 1.56 -4.37
C GLY A 19 6.00 2.13 -5.64
N TYR A 20 6.11 1.33 -6.69
CA TYR A 20 6.74 1.59 -7.99
C TYR A 20 6.15 2.75 -8.82
N LEU A 21 5.26 3.56 -8.25
CA LEU A 21 4.67 4.72 -8.91
C LEU A 21 5.14 5.99 -8.20
N ASN A 22 5.96 6.78 -8.90
CA ASN A 22 6.41 8.09 -8.43
C ASN A 22 5.19 8.91 -7.99
N PRO A 23 5.15 9.46 -6.76
CA PRO A 23 4.00 10.24 -6.28
C PRO A 23 3.68 11.43 -7.17
N ASN A 24 4.64 11.92 -7.97
CA ASN A 24 4.43 12.97 -8.96
C ASN A 24 3.56 12.53 -10.15
N LEU A 25 3.48 11.23 -10.44
CA LEU A 25 2.61 10.65 -11.48
C LEU A 25 1.16 10.51 -11.00
N LEU A 26 0.91 10.62 -9.70
CA LEU A 26 -0.43 10.52 -9.14
C LEU A 26 -1.21 11.82 -9.33
N LYS A 27 -2.48 11.67 -9.74
CA LYS A 27 -3.46 12.76 -9.77
C LYS A 27 -3.46 13.49 -8.42
N HIS A 28 -3.55 14.82 -8.45
CA HIS A 28 -3.48 15.66 -7.25
C HIS A 28 -4.50 15.25 -6.17
N SER A 29 -5.73 14.90 -6.56
CA SER A 29 -6.76 14.40 -5.65
C SER A 29 -6.31 13.16 -4.86
N LYS A 30 -5.65 12.19 -5.51
CA LYS A 30 -5.12 10.99 -4.83
C LYS A 30 -4.03 11.36 -3.83
N ARG A 31 -3.18 12.34 -4.14
CA ARG A 31 -2.13 12.84 -3.23
C ARG A 31 -2.74 13.47 -1.98
N VAL A 32 -3.75 14.32 -2.15
CA VAL A 32 -4.47 14.94 -1.02
C VAL A 32 -5.18 13.89 -0.16
N CYS A 33 -5.86 12.91 -0.78
CA CYS A 33 -6.49 11.81 -0.04
C CYS A 33 -5.46 10.96 0.73
N SER A 34 -4.28 10.72 0.14
CA SER A 34 -3.19 9.99 0.80
C SER A 34 -2.65 10.77 2.01
N LEU A 35 -2.38 12.07 1.85
CA LEU A 35 -1.96 12.97 2.92
C LEU A 35 -2.98 12.98 4.07
N TYR A 36 -4.27 13.16 3.75
CA TYR A 36 -5.34 13.14 4.76
C TYR A 36 -5.38 11.81 5.53
N LYS A 37 -5.33 10.67 4.81
CA LYS A 37 -5.32 9.35 5.44
C LYS A 37 -4.12 9.17 6.38
N ARG A 38 -2.92 9.59 5.95
CA ARG A 38 -1.70 9.53 6.76
C ARG A 38 -1.80 10.42 8.00
N ALA A 39 -2.29 11.65 7.84
CA ALA A 39 -2.50 12.59 8.95
C ALA A 39 -3.47 12.05 10.01
N VAL A 40 -4.59 11.46 9.59
CA VAL A 40 -5.55 10.85 10.52
C VAL A 40 -4.93 9.66 11.26
N ARG A 41 -4.16 8.80 10.57
CA ARG A 41 -3.47 7.67 11.22
C ARG A 41 -2.39 8.12 12.19
N ASN A 42 -1.70 9.22 11.88
CA ASN A 42 -0.74 9.83 12.79
C ASN A 42 -1.44 10.39 14.05
N LEU A 43 -2.59 11.05 13.89
CA LEU A 43 -3.40 11.50 15.03
C LEU A 43 -3.89 10.34 15.89
N GLU A 44 -4.26 9.21 15.28
CA GLU A 44 -4.66 7.99 16.00
C GLU A 44 -3.49 7.39 16.79
N ALA A 45 -2.25 7.50 16.28
CA ALA A 45 -1.06 7.05 16.99
C ALA A 45 -0.74 7.92 18.23
N TRP A 46 -0.88 9.25 18.12
CA TRP A 46 -0.68 10.17 19.25
C TRP A 46 -1.81 10.12 20.29
N ASN A 47 -3.06 9.91 19.86
CA ASN A 47 -4.24 9.94 20.73
C ASN A 47 -4.80 8.54 20.95
N ILE A 48 -4.37 7.90 22.02
CA ILE A 48 -4.84 6.56 22.41
C ILE A 48 -6.36 6.57 22.72
N ASN A 49 -6.84 7.64 23.34
CA ASN A 49 -8.25 7.78 23.73
C ASN A 49 -9.16 8.10 22.53
N ARG A 50 -10.21 7.29 22.33
CA ARG A 50 -11.11 7.41 21.17
C ARG A 50 -11.85 8.76 21.08
N PRO A 51 -12.40 9.34 22.17
CA PRO A 51 -13.08 10.63 22.09
C PRO A 51 -12.13 11.77 21.71
N THR A 52 -10.94 11.82 22.30
CA THR A 52 -9.90 12.81 22.00
C THR A 52 -9.44 12.72 20.55
N PHE A 53 -9.20 11.50 20.06
CA PHE A 53 -8.90 11.25 18.65
C PHE A 53 -10.01 11.79 17.73
N ARG A 54 -11.28 11.48 18.04
CA ARG A 54 -12.43 11.92 17.22
C ARG A 54 -12.53 13.43 17.14
N TYR A 55 -12.36 14.13 18.26
CA TYR A 55 -12.33 15.59 18.29
C TYR A 55 -11.25 16.15 17.35
N HIS A 56 -10.00 15.68 17.47
CA HIS A 56 -8.91 16.12 16.61
C HIS A 56 -9.10 15.75 15.14
N ALA A 57 -9.68 14.58 14.84
CA ALA A 57 -9.95 14.15 13.48
C ALA A 57 -11.00 15.04 12.78
N VAL A 58 -12.01 15.53 13.53
CA VAL A 58 -13.00 16.48 13.01
C VAL A 58 -12.36 17.83 12.74
N LEU A 59 -11.53 18.34 13.65
CA LEU A 59 -10.78 19.58 13.42
C LEU A 59 -9.85 19.49 12.20
N LEU A 60 -9.15 18.36 12.05
CA LEU A 60 -8.33 18.12 10.87
C LEU A 60 -9.20 18.11 9.61
N ARG A 61 -10.36 17.47 9.64
CA ARG A 61 -11.27 17.43 8.49
C ARG A 61 -11.76 18.83 8.10
N ALA A 62 -12.12 19.66 9.08
CA ALA A 62 -12.52 21.04 8.85
C ALA A 62 -11.43 21.85 8.11
N ARG A 63 -10.15 21.74 8.53
CA ARG A 63 -9.01 22.38 7.85
C ARG A 63 -8.88 21.97 6.38
N PHE A 64 -9.15 20.70 6.06
CA PHE A 64 -9.12 20.23 4.67
C PHE A 64 -10.34 20.72 3.88
N ASP A 65 -11.52 20.77 4.50
CA ASP A 65 -12.75 21.22 3.85
C ASP A 65 -12.73 22.73 3.57
N GLU A 66 -12.11 23.55 4.43
CA GLU A 66 -11.84 24.99 4.18
C GLU A 66 -11.06 25.22 2.87
N ASN A 67 -10.15 24.32 2.52
CA ASN A 67 -9.28 24.43 1.35
C ASN A 67 -9.76 23.59 0.15
N LYS A 68 -11.00 23.07 0.18
CA LYS A 68 -11.53 22.15 -0.83
C LYS A 68 -11.79 22.83 -2.18
N ASN A 69 -12.22 24.09 -2.17
CA ASN A 69 -12.72 24.80 -3.36
C ASN A 69 -11.65 25.69 -4.03
N ILE A 70 -10.37 25.36 -3.88
CA ILE A 70 -9.27 26.11 -4.52
C ILE A 70 -9.20 25.73 -6.01
N THR A 71 -9.39 26.72 -6.87
CA THR A 71 -9.36 26.54 -8.33
C THR A 71 -7.94 26.55 -8.90
N ASP A 72 -7.02 27.30 -8.29
CA ASP A 72 -5.62 27.37 -8.72
C ASP A 72 -4.81 26.15 -8.27
N LEU A 73 -4.33 25.38 -9.25
CA LEU A 73 -3.52 24.17 -9.04
C LEU A 73 -2.15 24.46 -8.43
N ARG A 74 -1.56 25.64 -8.67
CA ARG A 74 -0.25 26.00 -8.11
C ARG A 74 -0.36 26.16 -6.60
N ARG A 75 -1.30 26.99 -6.15
CA ARG A 75 -1.64 27.17 -4.74
C ARG A 75 -2.03 25.85 -4.07
N ALA A 76 -2.82 25.00 -4.72
CA ALA A 76 -3.19 23.69 -4.18
C ALA A 76 -1.97 22.77 -3.99
N LYS A 77 -0.98 22.83 -4.90
CA LYS A 77 0.28 22.09 -4.79
C LYS A 77 1.15 22.63 -3.64
N GLU A 78 1.25 23.94 -3.49
CA GLU A 78 1.99 24.57 -2.39
C GLU A 78 1.42 24.17 -1.03
N LEU A 79 0.09 24.22 -0.87
CA LEU A 79 -0.58 23.77 0.35
C LEU A 79 -0.36 22.28 0.63
N TRP A 80 -0.35 21.46 -0.42
CA TRP A 80 -0.04 20.04 -0.28
C TRP A 80 1.41 19.81 0.19
N ILE A 81 2.38 20.54 -0.36
CA ILE A 81 3.79 20.47 0.07
C ILE A 81 3.93 20.91 1.53
N ALA A 82 3.32 22.04 1.90
CA ALA A 82 3.31 22.53 3.27
C ALA A 82 2.66 21.52 4.25
N GLY A 83 1.60 20.83 3.81
CA GLY A 83 0.95 19.78 4.60
C GLY A 83 1.82 18.52 4.77
N GLU A 84 2.59 18.12 3.75
CA GLU A 84 3.57 17.03 3.88
C GLU A 84 4.71 17.40 4.83
N GLU A 85 5.18 18.65 4.78
CA GLU A 85 6.19 19.16 5.73
C GLU A 85 5.67 19.22 7.17
N GLU A 86 4.43 19.67 7.38
CA GLU A 86 3.77 19.65 8.70
C GLU A 86 3.65 18.23 9.23
N LEU A 87 3.20 17.29 8.37
CA LEU A 87 3.07 15.88 8.74
C LEU A 87 4.42 15.28 9.14
N ALA A 88 5.48 15.52 8.36
CA ALA A 88 6.81 14.99 8.64
C ALA A 88 7.36 15.48 9.98
N LYS A 89 7.09 16.74 10.35
CA LYS A 89 7.51 17.32 11.64
C LYS A 89 6.74 16.76 12.83
N CYS A 90 5.49 16.37 12.62
CA CYS A 90 4.59 15.89 13.67
C CYS A 90 4.41 14.36 13.65
N GLU A 91 5.20 13.64 12.87
CA GLU A 91 5.09 12.18 12.76
C GLU A 91 5.38 11.51 14.11
N HIS A 92 4.53 10.57 14.50
CA HIS A 92 4.74 9.76 15.70
C HIS A 92 5.99 8.90 15.51
N TYR A 93 6.85 8.83 16.53
CA TYR A 93 8.10 8.07 16.48
C TYR A 93 7.90 6.59 16.13
N GLN A 94 6.75 6.02 16.50
CA GLN A 94 6.35 4.65 16.18
C GLN A 94 4.90 4.63 15.68
N PRO A 95 4.64 4.83 14.38
CA PRO A 95 3.28 4.87 13.86
C PRO A 95 2.54 3.54 14.05
N LEU A 96 1.24 3.59 14.33
CA LEU A 96 0.41 2.39 14.45
C LEU A 96 0.26 1.72 13.07
N LYS A 97 0.69 0.46 12.96
CA LYS A 97 0.52 -0.39 11.78
C LYS A 97 -0.41 -1.54 12.09
N PHE A 98 -1.24 -1.93 11.12
CA PHE A 98 -2.08 -3.11 11.27
C PHE A 98 -1.21 -4.37 11.26
N PRO A 99 -1.56 -5.41 12.04
CA PRO A 99 -0.69 -6.58 12.21
C PRO A 99 -0.22 -7.21 10.89
N LYS A 100 -1.12 -7.39 9.92
CA LYS A 100 -0.83 -8.01 8.61
C LYS A 100 -0.38 -7.01 7.53
N SER A 101 -0.38 -5.71 7.81
CA SER A 101 0.08 -4.71 6.85
C SER A 101 1.61 -4.64 6.82
N PRO A 102 2.24 -4.14 5.74
CA PRO A 102 3.70 -3.96 5.69
C PRO A 102 4.20 -3.15 6.91
N GLY A 103 5.21 -3.69 7.59
CA GLY A 103 5.76 -3.12 8.83
C GLY A 103 4.94 -3.42 10.10
N GLY A 104 3.89 -4.23 10.01
CA GLY A 104 3.14 -4.75 11.15
C GLY A 104 3.79 -6.00 11.76
N VAL A 105 3.43 -6.32 13.01
CA VAL A 105 4.01 -7.43 13.80
C VAL A 105 3.74 -8.84 13.22
N ALA A 106 2.76 -8.98 12.36
CA ALA A 106 2.37 -10.25 11.72
C ALA A 106 2.47 -10.16 10.19
N TYR A 107 3.22 -9.18 9.66
CA TYR A 107 3.43 -9.06 8.23
C TYR A 107 4.22 -10.26 7.70
N ALA A 108 3.72 -10.88 6.63
CA ALA A 108 4.32 -12.06 6.01
C ALA A 108 4.68 -13.19 7.01
N ARG A 109 3.94 -13.30 8.11
CA ARG A 109 4.17 -14.35 9.12
C ARG A 109 3.91 -15.75 8.56
N GLU A 110 2.90 -15.86 7.71
CA GLU A 110 2.58 -17.09 7.00
C GLU A 110 3.18 -17.03 5.60
N VAL A 111 4.10 -17.96 5.32
CA VAL A 111 4.68 -18.12 3.99
C VAL A 111 3.82 -19.13 3.24
N VAL A 112 3.14 -18.67 2.20
CA VAL A 112 2.37 -19.55 1.32
C VAL A 112 3.34 -20.14 0.28
N CYS A 113 3.53 -21.46 0.32
CA CYS A 113 4.30 -22.16 -0.70
C CYS A 113 3.62 -22.00 -2.07
N PRO A 114 4.37 -21.74 -3.15
CA PRO A 114 3.78 -21.64 -4.47
C PRO A 114 3.25 -23.00 -4.95
N ASP A 115 2.13 -23.01 -5.67
CA ASP A 115 1.40 -24.23 -6.03
C ASP A 115 2.26 -25.24 -6.82
N TRP A 116 3.15 -24.75 -7.68
CA TRP A 116 4.02 -25.59 -8.53
C TRP A 116 4.94 -26.51 -7.73
N VAL A 117 5.19 -26.26 -6.44
CA VAL A 117 6.00 -27.13 -5.57
C VAL A 117 5.40 -28.54 -5.50
N LEU A 118 4.07 -28.65 -5.56
CA LEU A 118 3.35 -29.93 -5.53
C LEU A 118 3.60 -30.80 -6.77
N ASP A 119 4.18 -30.24 -7.84
CA ASP A 119 4.52 -31.01 -9.04
C ASP A 119 5.76 -31.87 -8.84
N TYR A 120 6.65 -31.47 -7.94
CA TYR A 120 7.88 -32.18 -7.61
C TYR A 120 7.70 -33.33 -6.61
N TRP A 121 6.51 -33.52 -6.04
CA TRP A 121 6.24 -34.60 -5.08
C TRP A 121 6.44 -35.99 -5.69
N HIS A 122 6.92 -36.93 -4.88
CA HIS A 122 7.12 -38.31 -5.31
C HIS A 122 5.76 -38.97 -5.63
N PRO A 123 5.64 -39.86 -6.64
CA PRO A 123 4.36 -40.48 -6.99
C PRO A 123 3.64 -41.17 -5.82
N LEU A 124 4.38 -41.74 -4.88
CA LEU A 124 3.80 -42.36 -3.66
C LEU A 124 3.13 -41.32 -2.75
N GLU A 125 3.71 -40.13 -2.61
CA GLU A 125 3.12 -39.02 -1.82
C GLU A 125 1.88 -38.45 -2.52
N LYS A 126 1.89 -38.42 -3.86
CA LYS A 126 0.72 -38.02 -4.65
C LYS A 126 -0.42 -39.04 -4.54
N ALA A 127 -0.08 -40.33 -4.51
CA ALA A 127 -1.04 -41.42 -4.38
C ALA A 127 -1.81 -41.39 -3.05
N GLN A 128 -1.29 -40.73 -2.02
CA GLN A 128 -2.01 -40.50 -0.76
C GLN A 128 -3.24 -39.59 -0.93
N TYR A 129 -3.25 -38.71 -1.95
CA TYR A 129 -4.31 -37.71 -2.17
C TYR A 129 -4.89 -37.78 -3.60
N PRO A 130 -5.48 -38.91 -4.01
CA PRO A 130 -5.84 -39.16 -5.41
C PRO A 130 -6.87 -38.16 -5.96
N GLU A 131 -7.91 -37.83 -5.18
CA GLU A 131 -8.96 -36.89 -5.61
C GLU A 131 -8.46 -35.45 -5.76
N TYR A 132 -7.48 -35.05 -4.94
CA TYR A 132 -6.90 -33.71 -5.00
C TYR A 132 -6.07 -33.55 -6.28
N PHE A 133 -5.19 -34.51 -6.57
CA PHE A 133 -4.34 -34.47 -7.76
C PHE A 133 -5.16 -34.65 -9.06
N ALA A 134 -6.20 -35.48 -9.06
CA ALA A 134 -7.11 -35.60 -10.21
C ALA A 134 -7.78 -34.26 -10.57
N ARG A 135 -8.33 -33.55 -9.57
CA ARG A 135 -8.92 -32.22 -9.76
C ARG A 135 -7.88 -31.16 -10.16
N ARG A 136 -6.64 -31.28 -9.67
CA ARG A 136 -5.56 -30.36 -10.02
C ARG A 136 -5.15 -30.49 -11.49
N GLU A 137 -5.03 -31.72 -12.00
CA GLU A 137 -4.70 -31.96 -13.41
C GLU A 137 -5.82 -31.47 -14.36
N GLN A 138 -7.09 -31.56 -13.95
CA GLN A 138 -8.20 -30.94 -14.69
C GLN A 138 -8.02 -29.41 -14.77
N ARG A 139 -7.77 -28.74 -13.64
CA ARG A 139 -7.55 -27.28 -13.58
C ARG A 139 -6.34 -26.82 -14.40
N LYS A 140 -5.26 -27.59 -14.45
CA LYS A 140 -4.11 -27.28 -15.31
C LYS A 140 -4.49 -27.30 -16.79
N LYS A 141 -5.26 -28.30 -17.23
CA LYS A 141 -5.76 -28.38 -18.61
C LYS A 141 -6.69 -27.22 -18.95
N GLU A 142 -7.56 -26.83 -18.03
CA GLU A 142 -8.42 -25.65 -18.17
C GLU A 142 -7.61 -24.37 -18.31
N TYR A 143 -6.57 -24.20 -17.48
CA TYR A 143 -5.67 -23.04 -17.55
C TYR A 143 -4.93 -22.95 -18.90
N LEU A 144 -4.43 -24.08 -19.42
CA LEU A 144 -3.78 -24.10 -20.75
C LEU A 144 -4.76 -23.69 -21.86
N LYS A 145 -5.99 -24.22 -21.85
CA LYS A 145 -7.03 -23.83 -22.81
C LYS A 145 -7.36 -22.34 -22.70
N PHE A 146 -7.53 -21.83 -21.49
CA PHE A 146 -7.76 -20.40 -21.23
C PHE A 146 -6.60 -19.56 -21.77
N TYR A 147 -5.36 -19.96 -21.50
CA TYR A 147 -4.18 -19.22 -21.93
C TYR A 147 -4.08 -19.14 -23.46
N GLU A 148 -4.25 -20.27 -24.15
CA GLU A 148 -4.24 -20.31 -25.62
C GLU A 148 -5.35 -19.44 -26.24
N GLN A 149 -6.52 -19.37 -25.60
CA GLN A 149 -7.62 -18.52 -26.06
C GLN A 149 -7.34 -17.02 -25.87
N HIS A 150 -6.75 -16.63 -24.74
CA HIS A 150 -6.55 -15.22 -24.41
C HIS A 150 -5.28 -14.60 -25.00
N TYR A 151 -4.20 -15.37 -25.10
CA TYR A 151 -2.88 -14.87 -25.48
C TYR A 151 -2.35 -15.51 -26.77
N GLY A 152 -3.06 -16.50 -27.32
CA GLY A 152 -2.60 -17.28 -28.48
C GLY A 152 -1.56 -18.33 -28.10
N LYS A 153 -1.11 -19.10 -29.09
CA LYS A 153 0.01 -20.03 -28.91
C LYS A 153 1.32 -19.25 -28.88
N PRO A 154 2.25 -19.56 -27.95
CA PRO A 154 3.58 -18.96 -27.99
C PRO A 154 4.22 -19.27 -29.36
N MET A 155 4.96 -18.31 -29.93
CA MET A 155 5.77 -18.56 -31.12
C MET A 155 6.69 -19.75 -30.84
N GLN A 156 6.72 -20.73 -31.75
CA GLN A 156 7.68 -21.83 -31.68
C GLN A 156 9.08 -21.22 -31.82
N GLU A 157 9.83 -21.11 -30.74
CA GLU A 157 11.27 -20.86 -30.81
C GLU A 157 11.90 -22.11 -31.43
N SER A 158 12.31 -22.01 -32.69
CA SER A 158 13.17 -22.99 -33.33
C SER A 158 14.52 -22.95 -32.61
N HIS A 159 14.68 -23.78 -31.58
CA HIS A 159 15.99 -24.07 -31.02
C HIS A 159 16.78 -24.86 -32.07
N HIS A 160 17.51 -24.13 -32.92
CA HIS A 160 18.58 -24.64 -33.76
C HIS A 160 19.88 -24.74 -32.97
#